data_AF-A0A7S0QQD6-F1
#
_entry.id   AF-A0A7S0QQD6-F1
#
_cell.length_a   1.000
_cell.length_b   1.000
_cell.length_c   1.000
_cell.angle_alpha   90.00
_cell.angle_beta   90.00
_cell.angle_gamma   90.00
#
_symmetry.space_group_name_H-M   'P 1'
#
loop_
_entity.id
_entity.type
_entity.pdbx_description
1 polymer ?
#
loop_
_entity_poly.entity_id
_entity_poly.type
_entity_poly.pdbx_seq_one_letter_code
_entity_poly.pdbx_strand_id
1 'polypeptide(L)'
;GECCVKIMSEPAANRGLPVILERLKETVEESRYYEALQQYKALYFRYASRKKIEAVEVIQVGACTLLRHGQGEAGLELALLFAKALADTDPDATSSDSISAIETVSGAFSECSRLEAITALKGAHQSDDAEKLSPTERSLARHALFLEAVLKWSRTSSGKREGHVRLHQLLGQVYKANGNSARALLPLAL
;
A
#
# COMPACT_ATOMS: atom_id res chain seq x y z
N GLY A 1 37.56 -29.96 -24.22
CA GLY A 1 36.75 -30.36 -23.06
C GLY A 1 36.29 -29.11 -22.37
N GLU A 2 35.19 -28.55 -22.86
CA GLU A 2 34.53 -27.39 -22.27
C GLU A 2 33.79 -27.82 -21.01
N CYS A 3 33.89 -27.06 -19.92
CA CYS A 3 33.01 -27.24 -18.78
C CYS A 3 32.68 -25.90 -18.10
N CYS A 4 31.41 -25.53 -18.24
CA CYS A 4 30.56 -24.77 -17.34
C CYS A 4 31.00 -23.36 -16.90
N VAL A 5 30.58 -22.41 -17.74
CA VAL A 5 29.82 -21.20 -17.41
C VAL A 5 29.57 -20.96 -15.91
N LYS A 6 30.37 -20.07 -15.32
CA LYS A 6 30.05 -19.40 -14.05
C LYS A 6 29.13 -18.22 -14.37
N ILE A 7 27.81 -18.43 -14.44
CA ILE A 7 26.86 -17.32 -14.27
C ILE A 7 26.77 -17.04 -12.77
N MET A 8 27.77 -16.31 -12.27
CA MET A 8 27.61 -15.59 -11.00
C MET A 8 26.94 -14.27 -11.37
N SER A 9 25.64 -14.17 -11.07
CA SER A 9 24.93 -12.89 -11.08
C SER A 9 25.60 -12.00 -10.01
N GLU A 10 26.44 -11.06 -10.47
CA GLU A 10 27.08 -10.08 -9.62
C GLU A 10 26.05 -9.16 -8.96
N PRO A 11 26.29 -8.74 -7.70
CA PRO A 11 25.28 -8.19 -6.83
C PRO A 11 24.78 -6.84 -7.35
N ALA A 12 23.46 -6.65 -7.30
CA ALA A 12 22.76 -5.39 -7.54
C ALA A 12 23.12 -4.34 -6.48
N ALA A 13 24.37 -3.88 -6.46
CA ALA A 13 24.95 -3.04 -5.43
C ALA A 13 25.32 -1.63 -5.90
N ASN A 14 25.13 -1.28 -7.19
CA ASN A 14 25.39 0.09 -7.66
C ASN A 14 24.41 0.63 -8.72
N ARG A 15 23.19 0.08 -8.81
CA ARG A 15 22.13 0.64 -9.66
C ARG A 15 21.35 1.68 -8.85
N GLY A 16 21.13 2.88 -9.40
CA GLY A 16 20.33 3.90 -8.73
C GLY A 16 18.93 3.39 -8.37
N LEU A 17 18.36 3.89 -7.28
CA LEU A 17 17.02 3.50 -6.81
C LEU A 17 15.95 3.52 -7.93
N PRO A 18 15.88 4.54 -8.81
CA PRO A 18 14.90 4.57 -9.89
C PRO A 18 14.97 3.36 -10.84
N VAL A 19 16.18 2.90 -11.17
CA VAL A 19 16.40 1.74 -12.06
C VAL A 19 15.91 0.45 -11.42
N ILE A 20 16.05 0.34 -10.10
CA ILE A 20 15.56 -0.84 -9.36
C ILE A 20 14.03 -0.82 -9.33
N LEU A 21 13.42 0.34 -9.04
CA LEU A 21 11.96 0.48 -9.02
C LEU A 21 11.33 0.21 -10.40
N GLU A 22 11.97 0.62 -11.48
CA GLU A 22 11.52 0.33 -12.85
C GLU A 22 11.45 -1.18 -13.13
N ARG A 23 12.47 -1.94 -12.75
CA ARG A 23 12.49 -3.41 -12.88
C ARG A 23 11.44 -4.11 -12.02
N LEU A 24 11.18 -3.57 -10.82
CA LEU A 24 10.10 -4.09 -9.98
C LEU A 24 8.74 -3.84 -10.62
N LYS A 25 8.55 -2.72 -11.32
CA LYS A 25 7.34 -2.48 -12.12
C LYS A 25 7.23 -3.46 -13.28
N GLU A 26 8.31 -3.72 -14.02
CA GLU A 26 8.34 -4.74 -15.08
C GLU A 26 7.89 -6.12 -14.56
N THR A 27 8.37 -6.52 -13.38
CA THR A 27 7.96 -7.79 -12.73
C THR A 27 6.45 -7.84 -12.43
N VAL A 28 5.85 -6.68 -12.08
CA VAL A 28 4.40 -6.55 -11.88
C VAL A 28 3.64 -6.59 -13.21
N GLU A 29 4.16 -5.95 -14.27
CA GLU A 29 3.58 -5.98 -15.62
C GLU A 29 3.56 -7.42 -16.18
N GLU A 30 4.58 -8.21 -15.89
CA GLU A 30 4.64 -9.63 -16.20
C GLU A 30 3.72 -10.50 -15.31
N SER A 31 2.85 -9.89 -14.50
CA SER A 31 1.91 -10.55 -13.59
C SER A 31 2.56 -11.45 -12.53
N ARG A 32 3.86 -11.25 -12.26
CA ARG A 32 4.61 -11.97 -11.22
C ARG A 32 4.44 -11.30 -9.85
N TYR A 33 3.19 -11.14 -9.42
CA TYR A 33 2.82 -10.28 -8.28
C TYR A 33 3.43 -10.73 -6.94
N TYR A 34 3.44 -12.04 -6.67
CA TYR A 34 4.06 -12.56 -5.45
C TYR A 34 5.57 -12.29 -5.42
N GLU A 35 6.24 -12.48 -6.57
CA GLU A 35 7.67 -12.19 -6.69
C GLU A 35 7.95 -10.71 -6.48
N ALA A 36 7.18 -9.84 -7.15
CA ALA A 36 7.29 -8.39 -6.97
C ALA A 36 7.08 -7.98 -5.50
N LEU A 37 6.06 -8.53 -4.83
CA LEU A 37 5.80 -8.28 -3.40
C LEU A 37 7.03 -8.61 -2.54
N GLN A 38 7.62 -9.80 -2.72
CA GLN A 38 8.81 -10.19 -1.95
C GLN A 38 10.02 -9.33 -2.27
N GLN A 39 10.19 -8.94 -3.54
CA GLN A 39 11.29 -8.05 -3.95
C GLN A 39 11.16 -6.64 -3.36
N TYR A 40 9.95 -6.06 -3.33
CA TYR A 40 9.69 -4.77 -2.66
C TYR A 40 10.03 -4.86 -1.16
N LYS A 41 9.60 -5.91 -0.46
CA LYS A 41 9.91 -6.12 0.96
C LYS A 41 11.41 -6.26 1.19
N ALA A 42 12.09 -7.08 0.39
CA ALA A 42 13.53 -7.28 0.50
C ALA A 42 14.30 -5.97 0.28
N LEU A 43 13.89 -5.17 -0.72
CA LEU A 43 14.49 -3.87 -0.99
C LEU A 43 14.25 -2.88 0.16
N TYR A 44 13.03 -2.83 0.69
CA TYR A 44 12.69 -2.02 1.86
C TYR A 44 13.59 -2.35 3.06
N PHE A 45 13.68 -3.61 3.48
CA PHE A 45 14.48 -3.99 4.65
C PHE A 45 15.98 -3.71 4.45
N ARG A 46 16.48 -3.84 3.21
CA ARG A 46 17.85 -3.47 2.87
C ARG A 46 18.10 -1.97 3.06
N TYR A 47 17.12 -1.12 2.74
CA TYR A 47 17.24 0.33 2.82
C TYR A 47 16.91 0.88 4.21
N ALA A 48 16.00 0.24 4.96
CA ALA A 48 15.51 0.71 6.27
C ALA A 48 16.63 0.92 7.31
N SER A 49 17.75 0.20 7.19
CA SER A 49 18.88 0.33 8.11
C SER A 49 19.85 1.49 7.78
N ARG A 50 19.82 2.04 6.56
CA ARG A 50 20.85 2.99 6.07
C ARG A 50 20.30 4.23 5.36
N LYS A 51 19.08 4.14 4.84
CA LYS A 51 18.46 5.06 3.87
C LYS A 51 16.96 5.12 4.11
N LYS A 52 16.57 5.72 5.25
CA LYS A 52 15.19 5.64 5.75
C LYS A 52 14.19 6.30 4.81
N ILE A 53 14.53 7.45 4.24
CA ILE A 53 13.66 8.18 3.30
C ILE A 53 13.43 7.34 2.04
N GLU A 54 14.50 6.81 1.44
CA GLU A 54 14.38 5.94 0.27
C GLU A 54 13.65 4.63 0.57
N ALA A 55 13.75 4.10 1.80
CA ALA A 55 12.99 2.93 2.21
C ALA A 55 11.48 3.23 2.21
N VAL A 56 11.07 4.40 2.71
CA VAL A 56 9.68 4.87 2.67
C VAL A 56 9.20 5.03 1.23
N GLU A 57 10.02 5.59 0.34
CA GLU A 57 9.70 5.72 -1.09
C GLU A 57 9.49 4.34 -1.75
N VAL A 58 10.41 3.39 -1.53
CA VAL A 58 10.32 2.02 -2.08
C VAL A 58 8.99 1.38 -1.73
N ILE A 59 8.60 1.45 -0.46
CA ILE A 59 7.42 0.76 0.03
C ILE A 59 6.12 1.47 -0.39
N GLN A 60 6.12 2.80 -0.43
CA GLN A 60 5.01 3.60 -0.98
C GLN A 60 4.77 3.27 -2.46
N VAL A 61 5.84 3.28 -3.27
CA VAL A 61 5.76 2.96 -4.70
C VAL A 61 5.27 1.54 -4.91
N GLY A 62 5.81 0.57 -4.18
CA GLY A 62 5.39 -0.83 -4.27
C GLY A 62 3.92 -1.05 -3.91
N ALA A 63 3.44 -0.42 -2.84
CA ALA A 63 2.03 -0.48 -2.45
C ALA A 63 1.13 0.08 -3.57
N CYS A 64 1.44 1.26 -4.09
CA CYS A 64 0.68 1.87 -5.17
C CYS A 64 0.68 1.01 -6.44
N THR A 65 1.84 0.46 -6.81
CA THR A 65 1.97 -0.39 -7.99
C THR A 65 1.10 -1.64 -7.85
N LEU A 66 1.18 -2.39 -6.74
CA LEU A 66 0.37 -3.60 -6.59
C LEU A 66 -1.15 -3.29 -6.56
N LEU A 67 -1.56 -2.23 -5.86
CA LEU A 67 -2.96 -1.80 -5.82
C LEU A 67 -3.49 -1.44 -7.22
N ARG A 68 -2.68 -0.76 -8.05
CA ARG A 68 -3.03 -0.40 -9.42
C ARG A 68 -3.17 -1.59 -10.38
N HIS A 69 -2.64 -2.75 -10.01
CA HIS A 69 -2.84 -4.01 -10.74
C HIS A 69 -3.94 -4.88 -10.12
N GLY A 70 -4.78 -4.32 -9.24
CA GLY A 70 -5.84 -5.05 -8.57
C GLY A 70 -5.35 -6.07 -7.55
N GLN A 71 -4.07 -6.02 -7.15
CA GLN A 71 -3.49 -6.92 -6.16
C GLN A 71 -3.73 -6.39 -4.76
N GLY A 72 -4.99 -6.48 -4.34
CA GLY A 72 -5.47 -5.83 -3.15
C GLY A 72 -4.81 -6.24 -1.83
N GLU A 73 -4.60 -7.54 -1.62
CA GLU A 73 -3.97 -8.08 -0.41
C GLU A 73 -2.48 -7.73 -0.36
N ALA A 74 -1.77 -7.94 -1.47
CA ALA A 74 -0.35 -7.65 -1.59
C ALA A 74 -0.08 -6.14 -1.46
N GLY A 75 -0.94 -5.31 -2.05
CA GLY A 75 -0.92 -3.86 -1.90
C GLY A 75 -1.17 -3.41 -0.45
N LEU A 76 -2.12 -4.03 0.26
CA LEU A 76 -2.36 -3.77 1.68
C LEU A 76 -1.15 -4.14 2.54
N GLU A 77 -0.52 -5.29 2.29
CA GLU A 77 0.66 -5.71 3.05
C GLU A 77 1.78 -4.67 2.98
N LEU A 78 2.07 -4.16 1.77
CA LEU A 78 3.05 -3.08 1.61
C LEU A 78 2.56 -1.76 2.20
N ALA A 79 1.27 -1.42 2.09
CA ALA A 79 0.71 -0.19 2.66
C ALA A 79 0.78 -0.15 4.19
N LEU A 80 0.57 -1.29 4.87
CA LEU A 80 0.76 -1.40 6.33
C LEU A 80 2.24 -1.29 6.71
N LEU A 81 3.14 -1.86 5.91
CA LEU A 81 4.58 -1.68 6.11
C LEU A 81 5.02 -0.23 5.89
N PHE A 82 4.43 0.47 4.93
CA PHE A 82 4.60 1.91 4.72
C PHE A 82 4.17 2.72 5.94
N ALA A 83 2.98 2.45 6.51
CA ALA A 83 2.52 3.12 7.73
C ALA A 83 3.50 2.93 8.90
N LYS A 84 4.10 1.74 9.03
CA LYS A 84 5.16 1.49 10.01
C LYS A 84 6.44 2.25 9.68
N ALA A 85 6.87 2.27 8.43
CA ALA A 85 8.09 2.95 7.99
C ALA A 85 8.04 4.47 8.24
N LEU A 86 6.86 5.08 8.11
CA LEU A 86 6.64 6.49 8.46
C LEU A 86 6.93 6.76 9.95
N ALA A 87 6.58 5.83 10.84
CA ALA A 87 6.84 5.95 12.27
C ALA A 87 8.35 5.92 12.60
N ASP A 88 9.13 5.19 11.80
CA ASP A 88 10.56 4.96 12.03
C ASP A 88 11.46 6.07 11.41
N THR A 89 10.90 6.89 10.52
CA THR A 89 11.68 7.78 9.63
C THR A 89 11.52 9.27 9.94
N ASP A 90 10.32 9.71 10.33
CA ASP A 90 10.00 11.14 10.35
C ASP A 90 9.84 11.65 11.81
N PRO A 91 10.71 12.55 12.30
CA PRO A 91 10.53 13.22 13.59
C PRO A 91 9.45 14.32 13.53
N ASP A 92 9.17 14.87 12.35
CA ASP A 92 8.09 15.82 12.06
C ASP A 92 6.93 15.08 11.37
N ALA A 93 6.60 13.90 11.88
CA ALA A 93 5.76 12.86 11.28
C ALA A 93 4.28 13.22 11.04
N THR A 94 3.96 14.47 10.77
CA THR A 94 2.74 14.89 10.09
C THR A 94 3.05 16.07 9.16
N SER A 95 4.19 15.98 8.47
CA SER A 95 4.57 16.89 7.40
C SER A 95 3.58 16.80 6.23
N SER A 96 3.52 17.87 5.43
CA SER A 96 2.68 17.90 4.22
C SER A 96 3.04 16.76 3.25
N ASP A 97 4.32 16.40 3.17
CA ASP A 97 4.82 15.36 2.29
C ASP A 97 4.34 13.98 2.73
N SER A 98 4.42 13.68 4.04
CA SER A 98 3.93 12.41 4.59
C SER A 98 2.42 12.27 4.41
N ILE A 99 1.64 13.35 4.55
CA ILE A 99 0.20 13.34 4.27
C ILE A 99 -0.08 13.12 2.78
N SER A 100 0.63 13.81 1.88
CA SER A 100 0.50 13.64 0.43
C SER A 100 0.83 12.21 -0.02
N ALA A 101 1.86 11.60 0.58
CA ALA A 101 2.21 10.20 0.33
C ALA A 101 1.07 9.24 0.75
N ILE A 102 0.45 9.47 1.91
CA ILE A 102 -0.71 8.70 2.37
C ILE A 102 -1.91 8.88 1.43
N GLU A 103 -2.17 10.10 0.96
CA GLU A 103 -3.24 10.38 -0.01
C GLU A 103 -3.00 9.64 -1.33
N THR A 104 -1.75 9.54 -1.77
CA THR A 104 -1.36 8.79 -2.97
C THR A 104 -1.69 7.30 -2.82
N VAL A 105 -1.33 6.68 -1.69
CA VAL A 105 -1.68 5.27 -1.41
C VAL A 105 -3.20 5.10 -1.28
N SER A 106 -3.88 6.04 -0.63
CA SER A 106 -5.34 6.06 -0.52
C SER A 106 -6.03 6.13 -1.89
N GLY A 107 -5.51 6.91 -2.83
CA GLY A 107 -5.99 6.94 -4.21
C GLY A 107 -5.81 5.61 -4.92
N ALA A 108 -4.68 4.94 -4.70
CA ALA A 108 -4.42 3.61 -5.28
C ALA A 108 -5.39 2.54 -4.76
N PHE A 109 -5.85 2.61 -3.50
CA PHE A 109 -6.92 1.73 -3.00
C PHE A 109 -8.25 1.94 -3.75
N SER A 110 -8.63 3.19 -4.01
CA SER A 110 -9.83 3.51 -4.80
C SER A 110 -9.74 2.95 -6.23
N GLU A 111 -8.55 3.03 -6.84
CA GLU A 111 -8.29 2.44 -8.16
C GLU A 111 -8.39 0.91 -8.12
N CYS A 112 -7.78 0.26 -7.12
CA CYS A 112 -7.85 -1.18 -6.88
C CYS A 112 -9.29 -1.67 -6.74
N SER A 113 -10.11 -0.98 -5.93
CA SER A 113 -11.53 -1.29 -5.73
C SER A 113 -12.31 -1.29 -7.03
N ARG A 114 -12.06 -0.29 -7.90
CA ARG A 114 -12.69 -0.19 -9.21
C ARG A 114 -12.28 -1.34 -10.13
N LEU A 115 -10.99 -1.73 -10.14
CA LEU A 115 -10.50 -2.84 -10.95
C LEU A 115 -11.09 -4.19 -10.51
N GLU A 116 -11.14 -4.44 -9.20
CA GLU A 116 -11.73 -5.65 -8.64
C GLU A 116 -13.23 -5.75 -8.96
N ALA A 117 -13.96 -4.63 -8.90
CA ALA A 117 -15.37 -4.58 -9.30
C ALA A 117 -15.56 -4.90 -10.79
N ILE A 118 -14.73 -4.34 -11.67
CA ILE A 118 -14.79 -4.63 -13.12
C ILE A 118 -14.50 -6.12 -13.40
N THR A 119 -13.49 -6.69 -12.74
CA THR A 119 -13.14 -8.11 -12.89
C THR A 119 -14.28 -9.02 -12.42
N ALA A 120 -14.92 -8.67 -11.30
CA ALA A 120 -16.07 -9.42 -10.78
C ALA A 120 -17.26 -9.40 -11.76
N LEU A 121 -17.53 -8.27 -12.41
CA LEU A 121 -18.58 -8.16 -13.43
C LEU A 121 -18.29 -9.03 -14.67
N LYS A 122 -17.02 -9.16 -15.07
CA LYS A 122 -16.61 -10.00 -16.21
C LYS A 122 -16.62 -11.49 -15.88
N GLY A 123 -16.42 -11.85 -14.62
CA GLY A 123 -16.31 -13.23 -14.15
C GLY A 123 -17.62 -13.87 -13.69
N ALA A 124 -18.78 -13.28 -13.98
CA ALA A 124 -20.09 -13.80 -13.58
C ALA A 124 -20.48 -15.08 -14.34
N HIS A 125 -19.83 -16.19 -14.01
CA HIS A 125 -20.28 -17.57 -14.21
C HIS A 125 -20.23 -18.29 -12.86
N GLN A 126 -21.39 -18.32 -12.20
CA GLN A 126 -21.81 -19.12 -11.04
C GLN A 126 -20.88 -19.23 -9.81
N SER A 127 -21.38 -18.78 -8.67
CA SER A 127 -21.48 -19.65 -7.48
C SER A 127 -22.51 -19.11 -6.50
N ASP A 128 -23.47 -19.98 -6.20
CA ASP A 128 -24.39 -19.87 -5.09
C ASP A 128 -23.63 -20.15 -3.79
N ASP A 129 -23.17 -19.11 -3.08
CA ASP A 129 -22.75 -19.22 -1.67
C ASP A 129 -22.89 -17.85 -0.99
N ALA A 130 -23.96 -17.72 -0.21
CA ALA A 130 -24.38 -16.49 0.46
C ALA A 130 -23.64 -16.29 1.80
N GLU A 131 -22.35 -15.92 1.79
CA GLU A 131 -21.70 -15.36 3.00
C GLU A 131 -20.35 -14.64 2.79
N LYS A 132 -19.96 -14.29 1.56
CA LYS A 132 -18.71 -13.54 1.31
C LYS A 132 -18.99 -12.06 1.03
N LEU A 133 -18.27 -11.19 1.74
CA LEU A 133 -18.13 -9.77 1.40
C LEU A 133 -17.92 -9.62 -0.11
N SER A 134 -18.70 -8.73 -0.74
CA SER A 134 -18.52 -8.37 -2.13
C SER A 134 -17.09 -7.86 -2.38
N PRO A 135 -16.58 -7.97 -3.61
CA PRO A 135 -15.25 -7.45 -3.95
C PRO A 135 -15.04 -6.00 -3.51
N THR A 136 -16.06 -5.16 -3.69
CA THR A 136 -16.03 -3.75 -3.28
C THR A 136 -15.97 -3.59 -1.76
N GLU A 137 -16.80 -4.30 -0.98
CA GLU A 137 -16.76 -4.24 0.48
C GLU A 137 -15.41 -4.70 1.03
N ARG A 138 -14.83 -5.76 0.45
CA ARG A 138 -13.49 -6.25 0.82
C ARG A 138 -12.42 -5.20 0.54
N SER A 139 -12.50 -4.53 -0.62
CA SER A 139 -11.55 -3.47 -0.98
C SER A 139 -11.67 -2.25 -0.05
N LEU A 140 -12.89 -1.84 0.28
CA LEU A 140 -13.15 -0.77 1.24
C LEU A 140 -12.66 -1.13 2.66
N ALA A 141 -12.82 -2.38 3.09
CA ALA A 141 -12.30 -2.84 4.36
C ALA A 141 -10.76 -2.75 4.43
N ARG A 142 -10.05 -3.17 3.36
CA ARG A 142 -8.59 -3.01 3.28
C ARG A 142 -8.15 -1.55 3.31
N HIS A 143 -8.88 -0.69 2.60
CA HIS A 143 -8.62 0.76 2.59
C HIS A 143 -8.81 1.35 3.99
N ALA A 144 -9.87 0.96 4.71
CA ALA A 144 -10.11 1.39 6.08
C ALA A 144 -8.98 0.93 7.03
N LEU A 145 -8.54 -0.33 6.94
CA LEU A 145 -7.43 -0.86 7.75
C LEU A 145 -6.14 -0.04 7.55
N PHE A 146 -5.83 0.32 6.30
CA PHE A 146 -4.69 1.19 6.02
C PHE A 146 -4.87 2.57 6.66
N LEU A 147 -6.04 3.21 6.47
CA LEU A 147 -6.32 4.55 7.01
C LEU A 147 -6.31 4.58 8.54
N GLU A 148 -6.77 3.53 9.21
CA GLU A 148 -6.68 3.38 10.66
C GLU A 148 -5.24 3.25 11.15
N ALA A 149 -4.40 2.50 10.42
CA ALA A 149 -2.99 2.37 10.75
C ALA A 149 -2.25 3.71 10.66
N VAL A 150 -2.46 4.47 9.59
CA VAL A 150 -1.84 5.80 9.43
C VAL A 150 -2.47 6.84 10.36
N LEU A 151 -3.76 6.75 10.69
CA LEU A 151 -4.37 7.62 11.69
C LEU A 151 -3.74 7.38 13.07
N LYS A 152 -3.54 6.11 13.45
CA LYS A 152 -2.83 5.73 14.68
C LYS A 152 -1.41 6.30 14.70
N TRP A 153 -0.67 6.17 13.59
CA TRP A 153 0.64 6.79 13.43
C TRP A 153 0.60 8.31 13.63
N SER A 154 -0.35 9.01 13.00
CA SER A 154 -0.44 10.48 13.12
C SER A 154 -0.67 10.95 14.56
N ARG A 155 -1.36 10.16 15.39
CA ARG A 155 -1.58 10.44 16.82
C ARG A 155 -0.29 10.30 17.63
N THR A 156 0.50 9.27 17.34
CA THR A 156 1.76 9.03 18.04
C THR A 156 2.85 10.01 17.63
N SER A 157 2.76 10.53 16.41
CA SER A 157 3.81 11.33 15.78
C SER A 157 3.64 12.84 15.92
N SER A 158 2.40 13.36 15.88
CA SER A 158 2.17 14.82 15.92
C SER A 158 2.04 15.41 17.32
N GLY A 159 2.04 14.57 18.37
CA GLY A 159 1.65 14.98 19.73
C GLY A 159 0.16 15.36 19.86
N LYS A 160 -0.62 15.37 18.76
CA LYS A 160 -2.06 15.62 18.77
C LYS A 160 -2.78 14.32 19.12
N ARG A 161 -3.56 14.33 20.20
CA ARG A 161 -4.28 13.15 20.69
C ARG A 161 -5.24 12.55 19.66
N GLU A 162 -5.79 13.38 18.79
CA GLU A 162 -6.88 12.99 17.88
C GLU A 162 -6.38 12.49 16.53
N GLY A 163 -5.17 12.89 16.12
CA GLY A 163 -4.57 12.57 14.83
C GLY A 163 -4.80 13.66 13.80
N HIS A 164 -4.34 13.43 12.56
CA HIS A 164 -4.43 14.45 11.51
C HIS A 164 -5.84 14.51 10.89
N VAL A 165 -6.41 15.72 10.79
CA VAL A 165 -7.78 15.96 10.29
C VAL A 165 -8.03 15.36 8.91
N ARG A 166 -7.03 15.40 8.03
CA ARG A 166 -7.17 14.85 6.68
C ARG A 166 -7.38 13.33 6.69
N LEU A 167 -6.76 12.62 7.62
CA LEU A 167 -6.90 11.17 7.73
C LEU A 167 -8.29 10.78 8.21
N HIS A 168 -8.86 11.57 9.13
CA HIS A 168 -10.27 11.44 9.53
C HIS A 168 -11.23 11.64 8.36
N GLN A 169 -10.99 12.66 7.53
CA GLN A 169 -11.81 12.90 6.34
C GLN A 169 -11.76 11.73 5.36
N LEU A 170 -10.57 11.20 5.06
CA LEU A 170 -10.40 10.04 4.18
C LEU A 170 -11.12 8.80 4.75
N LEU A 171 -10.95 8.53 6.05
CA LEU A 171 -11.58 7.38 6.69
C LEU A 171 -13.11 7.50 6.71
N GLY A 172 -13.63 8.70 6.97
CA GLY A 172 -15.06 9.01 6.90
C GLY A 172 -15.63 8.78 5.50
N GLN A 173 -14.89 9.13 4.43
CA GLN A 173 -15.30 8.86 3.05
C GLN A 173 -15.40 7.36 2.77
N VAL A 174 -14.42 6.56 3.22
CA VAL A 174 -14.43 5.09 3.07
C VAL A 174 -15.62 4.49 3.81
N TYR A 175 -15.88 4.92 5.05
CA TYR A 175 -17.03 4.41 5.81
C TYR A 175 -18.37 4.79 5.22
N LYS A 176 -18.50 6.01 4.69
CA LYS A 176 -19.69 6.44 3.96
C LYS A 176 -19.91 5.58 2.71
N ALA A 177 -18.85 5.28 1.96
CA ALA A 177 -18.91 4.42 0.79
C ALA A 177 -19.29 2.96 1.13
N ASN A 178 -18.89 2.47 2.31
CA ASN A 178 -19.19 1.12 2.78
C ASN A 178 -20.58 1.00 3.44
N GLY A 179 -21.44 2.02 3.35
CA GLY A 179 -22.75 2.03 4.03
C GLY A 179 -22.68 2.06 5.56
N ASN A 180 -21.49 2.16 6.15
CA ASN A 180 -21.30 2.21 7.60
C ASN A 180 -21.36 3.66 8.09
N SER A 181 -22.54 4.26 7.98
CA SER A 181 -22.75 5.67 8.33
C SER A 181 -22.48 5.96 9.81
N ALA A 182 -22.71 4.99 10.70
CA ALA A 182 -22.42 5.13 12.13
C ALA A 182 -20.91 5.31 12.41
N ARG A 183 -20.05 4.52 11.75
CA ARG A 183 -18.59 4.70 11.84
C ARG A 183 -18.07 5.88 11.03
N ALA A 184 -18.77 6.31 9.98
CA ALA A 184 -18.40 7.50 9.21
C ALA A 184 -18.50 8.82 10.01
N LEU A 185 -19.33 8.84 11.06
CA LEU A 185 -19.52 10.01 11.93
C LEU A 185 -18.49 10.10 13.06
N LEU A 186 -17.88 8.98 13.46
CA LEU A 186 -16.84 8.96 14.51
C LEU A 186 -15.64 9.88 14.19
N PRO A 187 -15.09 9.89 12.95
CA PRO A 187 -14.02 10.81 12.56
C PRO A 187 -14.42 12.29 12.48
N LEU A 188 -15.72 12.61 12.41
CA LEU A 188 -16.23 13.99 12.26
C LEU A 188 -16.66 14.61 13.59
N ALA A 189 -16.69 13.82 14.67
CA ALA A 189 -17.10 14.25 16.00
C ALA A 189 -15.92 14.60 16.93
N LEU A 190 -14.69 14.62 16.39
CA LEU A 190 -13.45 15.06 17.06
C LEU A 190 -13.07 16.45 16.56
#